data_AF-A0A7Y0B1X9-F1
#
_entry.id   AF-A0A7Y0B1X9-F1
#
_cell.length_a   1.000
_cell.length_b   1.000
_cell.length_c   1.000
_cell.angle_alpha   90.00
_cell.angle_beta   90.00
_cell.angle_gamma   90.00
#
_symmetry.space_group_name_H-M   'P 1'
#
loop_
_entity.id
_entity.type
_entity.pdbx_description
1 polymer ?
#
loop_
_entity_poly.entity_id
_entity_poly.type
_entity_poly.pdbx_seq_one_letter_code
_entity_poly.pdbx_strand_id
1 'polypeptide(L)'
;MTATPSLVLHGGESVLHFAGGPVTLHRPDKEHHIPLAAISFVHAEGRSLAIVLTASGATEPTIYRVTGVDEAAALAFGEAVTAALPADPAPDGAALVTTRAPGAPEPAGTPWTHGVPWKPVAVTVLLIALAVFAVFTVSAVITTRG
;
A
#
# COMPACT_ATOMS: atom_id res chain seq x y z
N MET A 1 -13.82 -28.22 3.30
CA MET A 1 -12.78 -27.26 3.70
C MET A 1 -12.25 -26.64 2.41
N THR A 2 -12.60 -25.38 2.13
CA THR A 2 -12.10 -24.68 0.94
C THR A 2 -10.88 -23.89 1.38
N ALA A 3 -9.69 -24.29 0.94
CA ALA A 3 -8.48 -23.52 1.20
C ALA A 3 -8.56 -22.21 0.41
N THR A 4 -8.27 -21.07 1.04
CA THR A 4 -8.16 -19.80 0.32
C THR A 4 -6.93 -19.87 -0.59
N PRO A 5 -7.08 -19.66 -1.92
CA PRO A 5 -5.96 -19.74 -2.83
C PRO A 5 -4.95 -18.61 -2.54
N SER A 6 -3.66 -18.94 -2.65
CA SER A 6 -2.59 -17.96 -2.61
C SER A 6 -2.46 -17.30 -3.99
N LEU A 7 -2.66 -15.98 -4.06
CA LEU A 7 -2.59 -15.19 -5.27
C LEU A 7 -1.33 -14.33 -5.28
N VAL A 8 -0.64 -14.32 -6.42
CA VAL A 8 0.54 -13.48 -6.66
C VAL A 8 0.27 -12.67 -7.93
N LEU A 9 0.43 -11.35 -7.84
CA LEU A 9 0.26 -10.42 -8.95
C LEU A 9 1.57 -9.68 -9.21
N HIS A 10 2.16 -9.92 -10.38
CA HIS A 10 3.41 -9.28 -10.81
C HIS A 10 3.11 -8.03 -11.63
N GLY A 11 3.77 -6.92 -11.32
CA GLY A 11 3.66 -5.67 -12.08
C GLY A 11 4.96 -4.87 -12.06
N GLY A 12 5.64 -4.78 -13.20
CA GLY A 12 6.96 -4.17 -13.28
C GLY A 12 7.94 -4.81 -12.29
N GLU A 13 8.48 -4.00 -11.38
CA GLU A 13 9.36 -4.46 -10.29
C GLU A 13 8.62 -4.71 -8.97
N SER A 14 7.29 -4.60 -8.98
CA SER A 14 6.45 -4.83 -7.81
C SER A 14 5.78 -6.20 -7.86
N VAL A 15 5.62 -6.81 -6.68
CA VAL A 15 4.87 -8.06 -6.54
C VAL A 15 3.89 -7.90 -5.39
N LEU A 16 2.62 -8.16 -5.67
CA LEU A 16 1.57 -8.27 -4.67
C LEU A 16 1.32 -9.73 -4.35
N HIS A 17 1.17 -10.05 -3.07
CA HIS A 17 0.80 -11.38 -2.62
C HIS A 17 -0.35 -11.30 -1.61
N PHE A 18 -1.28 -12.24 -1.75
CA PHE A 18 -2.44 -12.37 -0.89
C PHE A 18 -2.78 -13.84 -0.71
N ALA A 19 -2.87 -14.29 0.55
CA ALA A 19 -3.20 -15.66 0.90
C ALA A 19 -4.33 -15.73 1.96
N GLY A 20 -5.35 -14.88 1.81
CA GLY A 20 -6.48 -14.81 2.74
C GLY A 20 -6.24 -13.98 4.01
N GLY A 21 -5.17 -13.19 4.04
CA GLY A 21 -4.81 -12.35 5.17
C GLY A 21 -4.26 -11.01 4.71
N PRO A 22 -3.21 -10.46 5.34
CA PRO A 22 -2.63 -9.19 4.91
C PRO A 22 -2.13 -9.26 3.47
N VAL A 23 -2.24 -8.15 2.75
CA VAL A 23 -1.65 -8.00 1.43
C VAL A 23 -0.21 -7.56 1.60
N THR A 24 0.74 -8.30 1.04
CA THR A 24 2.14 -7.89 1.01
C THR A 24 2.46 -7.31 -0.36
N LEU A 25 2.98 -6.08 -0.38
CA LEU A 25 3.50 -5.41 -1.56
C LEU A 25 5.03 -5.38 -1.47
N HIS A 26 5.68 -6.22 -2.26
CA HIS A 26 7.11 -6.19 -2.44
C HIS A 26 7.49 -5.19 -3.53
N ARG A 27 8.48 -4.36 -3.25
CA ARG A 27 9.15 -3.43 -4.18
C ARG A 27 10.67 -3.58 -4.00
N PRO A 28 11.48 -3.12 -4.98
CA PRO A 28 12.94 -3.30 -4.93
C PRO A 28 13.60 -2.75 -3.66
N ASP A 29 13.03 -1.69 -3.07
CA ASP A 29 13.60 -0.97 -1.94
C ASP A 29 12.87 -1.22 -0.61
N LYS A 30 11.67 -1.83 -0.64
CA LYS A 30 10.88 -2.11 0.56
C LYS A 30 9.79 -3.15 0.33
N GLU A 31 9.36 -3.75 1.42
CA GLU A 31 8.14 -4.54 1.49
C GLU A 31 7.15 -3.83 2.40
N HIS A 32 5.92 -3.66 1.92
CA HIS A 32 4.79 -3.18 2.72
C HIS A 32 3.91 -4.35 3.10
N HIS A 33 3.56 -4.42 4.37
CA HIS A 33 2.58 -5.35 4.88
C HIS A 33 1.32 -4.57 5.25
N ILE A 34 0.25 -4.80 4.48
CA ILE A 34 -0.99 -4.04 4.50
C ILE A 34 -2.09 -4.92 5.11
N PRO A 35 -2.48 -4.70 6.38
CA PRO A 35 -3.57 -5.44 6.99
C PRO A 35 -4.90 -5.19 6.26
N LEU A 36 -5.78 -6.20 6.17
CA LEU A 36 -7.09 -6.04 5.52
C LEU A 36 -7.93 -4.93 6.18
N ALA A 37 -7.83 -4.76 7.50
CA ALA A 37 -8.50 -3.69 8.22
C ALA A 37 -8.01 -2.28 7.85
N ALA A 38 -6.86 -2.16 7.19
CA ALA A 38 -6.35 -0.86 6.70
C ALA A 38 -6.91 -0.50 5.32
N ILE A 39 -7.48 -1.46 4.59
CA ILE A 39 -7.90 -1.29 3.20
C ILE A 39 -9.36 -0.81 3.19
N SER A 40 -9.59 0.30 2.49
CA SER A 40 -10.93 0.81 2.20
C SER A 40 -11.54 0.04 1.02
N PHE A 41 -10.82 0.01 -0.10
CA PHE A 41 -11.21 -0.78 -1.28
C PHE A 41 -10.00 -1.06 -2.16
N VAL A 42 -10.18 -1.99 -3.10
CA VAL A 42 -9.23 -2.28 -4.16
C VAL A 42 -9.88 -1.98 -5.50
N HIS A 43 -9.14 -1.34 -6.41
CA HIS A 43 -9.63 -0.99 -7.73
C HIS A 43 -8.65 -1.48 -8.81
N ALA A 44 -9.13 -2.37 -9.67
CA ALA A 44 -8.42 -2.79 -10.87
C ALA A 44 -8.87 -1.91 -12.05
N GLU A 45 -7.91 -1.36 -12.80
CA GLU A 45 -8.17 -0.55 -13.98
C GLU A 45 -7.13 -0.88 -15.06
N GLY A 46 -7.58 -1.58 -16.11
CA GLY A 46 -6.72 -2.11 -17.17
C GLY A 46 -5.53 -2.88 -16.60
N ARG A 47 -4.32 -2.47 -16.97
CA ARG A 47 -3.06 -3.07 -16.48
C ARG A 47 -2.54 -2.43 -15.20
N SER A 48 -3.44 -2.04 -14.29
CA SER A 48 -3.09 -1.48 -13.00
C SER A 48 -4.04 -1.93 -11.87
N LEU A 49 -3.51 -2.03 -10.66
CA LEU A 49 -4.25 -2.28 -9.43
C LEU A 49 -3.91 -1.20 -8.40
N ALA A 50 -4.92 -0.62 -7.78
CA ALA A 50 -4.79 0.32 -6.67
C ALA A 50 -5.39 -0.27 -5.40
N ILE A 51 -4.60 -0.30 -4.32
CA ILE A 51 -5.07 -0.57 -2.96
C ILE A 51 -5.19 0.78 -2.26
N VAL A 52 -6.42 1.13 -1.88
CA VAL A 52 -6.73 2.40 -1.22
C VAL A 52 -6.93 2.15 0.26
N LEU A 53 -6.18 2.84 1.10
CA LEU A 53 -6.32 2.73 2.54
C LEU A 53 -7.46 3.60 3.06
N THR A 54 -8.00 3.24 4.23
CA THR A 54 -8.89 4.13 4.99
C THR A 54 -8.11 5.36 5.48
N ALA A 55 -8.81 6.49 5.57
CA ALA A 55 -8.26 7.76 6.01
C ALA A 55 -9.18 8.40 7.06
N SER A 56 -8.58 9.02 8.07
CA SER A 56 -9.33 9.66 9.13
C SER A 56 -9.79 11.07 8.73
N GLY A 57 -11.08 11.35 8.89
CA GLY A 57 -11.67 12.67 8.67
C GLY A 57 -11.48 13.17 7.23
N ALA A 58 -10.85 14.33 7.09
CA ALA A 58 -10.60 14.98 5.80
C ALA A 58 -9.20 14.68 5.22
N THR A 59 -8.50 13.67 5.75
CA THR A 59 -7.17 13.29 5.28
C THR A 59 -7.28 12.58 3.93
N GLU A 60 -6.36 12.87 3.01
CA GLU A 60 -6.29 12.17 1.74
C GLU A 60 -5.85 10.70 1.95
N PRO A 61 -6.52 9.72 1.33
CA PRO A 61 -6.16 8.32 1.51
C PRO A 61 -4.82 7.99 0.87
N THR A 62 -4.05 7.14 1.56
CA THR A 62 -2.84 6.57 0.99
C THR A 62 -3.20 5.52 -0.05
N ILE A 63 -2.57 5.58 -1.22
CA ILE A 63 -2.84 4.67 -2.34
C ILE A 63 -1.57 3.92 -2.74
N TYR A 64 -1.61 2.60 -2.67
CA TYR A 64 -0.58 1.74 -3.25
C TYR A 64 -1.01 1.30 -4.64
N ARG A 65 -0.41 1.91 -5.67
CA ARG A 65 -0.62 1.53 -7.07
C ARG A 65 0.49 0.61 -7.58
N VAL A 66 0.09 -0.42 -8.32
CA VAL A 66 0.95 -1.31 -9.09
C VAL A 66 0.51 -1.27 -10.55
N THR A 67 1.45 -1.11 -11.47
CA THR A 67 1.20 -0.98 -12.91
C THR A 67 1.94 -2.07 -13.68
N GLY A 68 1.57 -2.28 -14.95
CA GLY A 68 2.19 -3.32 -15.79
C GLY A 68 1.81 -4.72 -15.36
N VAL A 69 0.67 -4.86 -14.68
CA VAL A 69 0.10 -6.16 -14.30
C VAL A 69 -0.69 -6.75 -15.47
N ASP A 70 -0.88 -8.06 -15.45
CA ASP A 70 -1.89 -8.70 -16.29
C ASP A 70 -3.29 -8.24 -15.84
N GLU A 71 -4.14 -7.87 -16.79
CA GLU A 71 -5.45 -7.25 -16.52
C GLU A 71 -6.42 -8.24 -15.88
N ALA A 72 -6.49 -9.47 -16.38
CA ALA A 72 -7.36 -10.50 -15.82
C ALA A 72 -6.90 -10.91 -14.41
N ALA A 73 -5.58 -11.02 -14.21
CA ALA A 73 -5.01 -11.30 -12.90
C ALA A 73 -5.26 -10.15 -11.91
N ALA A 74 -5.20 -8.89 -12.34
CA ALA A 74 -5.49 -7.74 -11.50
C ALA A 74 -6.94 -7.75 -11.03
N LEU A 75 -7.88 -8.04 -11.92
CA LEU A 75 -9.30 -8.17 -11.57
C LEU A 75 -9.52 -9.28 -10.54
N ALA A 76 -9.02 -10.49 -10.82
CA ALA A 76 -9.18 -11.63 -9.91
C ALA A 76 -8.54 -11.38 -8.53
N PHE A 77 -7.37 -10.74 -8.50
CA PHE A 77 -6.72 -10.36 -7.25
C PHE A 77 -7.56 -9.33 -6.47
N GLY A 78 -8.07 -8.30 -7.15
CA GLY A 78 -8.90 -7.27 -6.55
C GLY A 78 -10.20 -7.82 -5.98
N GLU A 79 -10.87 -8.73 -6.69
CA GLU A 79 -12.07 -9.41 -6.21
C GLU A 79 -11.81 -10.26 -4.97
N ALA A 80 -10.71 -11.02 -4.97
CA ALA A 80 -10.34 -11.86 -3.83
C ALA A 80 -10.02 -11.05 -2.57
N VAL A 81 -9.31 -9.92 -2.70
CA VAL A 81 -9.04 -9.03 -1.56
C VAL A 81 -10.34 -8.35 -1.10
N THR A 82 -11.16 -7.87 -2.03
CA THR A 82 -12.45 -7.22 -1.72
C THR A 82 -13.37 -8.16 -0.96
N ALA A 83 -13.44 -9.43 -1.35
CA ALA A 83 -14.23 -10.46 -0.66
C ALA A 83 -13.73 -10.77 0.76
N ALA A 84 -12.48 -10.46 1.07
CA ALA A 84 -11.87 -10.70 2.37
C ALA A 84 -11.88 -9.46 3.29
N LEU A 85 -12.33 -8.30 2.81
CA LEU A 85 -12.35 -7.09 3.63
C LEU A 85 -13.31 -7.25 4.83
N PRO A 86 -12.92 -6.75 6.02
CA PRO A 86 -13.79 -6.77 7.18
C PRO A 86 -14.93 -5.75 7.02
N ALA A 87 -16.05 -6.00 7.69
CA ALA A 87 -17.19 -5.09 7.71
C ALA A 87 -16.89 -3.75 8.41
N ASP A 88 -16.03 -3.78 9.44
CA ASP A 88 -15.56 -2.60 10.19
C ASP A 88 -14.04 -2.43 9.98
N PRO A 89 -13.61 -1.63 9.00
CA PRO A 89 -12.20 -1.29 8.83
C PRO A 89 -11.73 -0.25 9.87
N ALA A 90 -10.43 -0.15 10.06
CA ALA A 90 -9.84 0.86 10.94
C ALA A 90 -10.02 2.29 10.37
N PRO A 91 -10.15 3.32 11.22
CA PRO A 91 -10.39 4.69 10.76
C PRO A 91 -9.18 5.32 10.04
N ASP A 92 -7.96 4.93 10.41
CA ASP A 92 -6.73 5.34 9.74
C ASP A 92 -5.89 4.09 9.40
N GLY A 93 -6.01 3.65 8.15
CA GLY A 93 -5.33 2.45 7.67
C GLY A 93 -3.84 2.67 7.48
N ALA A 94 -3.40 3.90 7.19
CA ALA A 94 -1.99 4.20 6.97
C ALA A 94 -1.15 3.94 8.23
N ALA A 95 -1.72 4.21 9.41
CA ALA A 95 -1.07 3.92 10.70
C ALA A 95 -0.86 2.43 10.98
N LEU A 96 -1.54 1.53 10.27
CA LEU A 96 -1.44 0.08 10.45
C LEU A 96 -0.45 -0.60 9.49
N VAL A 97 -0.04 0.09 8.44
CA VAL A 97 0.88 -0.48 7.43
C VAL A 97 2.29 -0.50 8.00
N THR A 98 2.90 -1.68 8.01
CA THR A 98 4.32 -1.81 8.36
C THR A 98 5.16 -1.89 7.09
N THR A 99 6.37 -1.33 7.16
CA THR A 99 7.32 -1.34 6.04
C THR A 99 8.63 -1.94 6.51
N ARG A 100 9.25 -2.75 5.66
CA ARG A 100 10.49 -3.45 5.96
C ARG A 100 11.48 -3.32 4.80
N ALA A 101 12.77 -3.21 5.12
CA ALA A 101 13.82 -3.25 4.12
C ALA A 101 13.98 -4.67 3.55
N PRO A 102 14.24 -4.83 2.24
CA PRO A 102 14.48 -6.13 1.63
C PRO A 102 15.62 -6.86 2.36
N GLY A 103 15.41 -8.14 2.69
CA GLY A 103 16.43 -8.97 3.35
C GLY A 103 16.65 -8.71 4.84
N ALA A 104 15.86 -7.84 5.49
CA ALA A 104 15.84 -7.82 6.95
C ALA A 104 15.41 -9.21 7.48
N PRO A 105 16.01 -9.75 8.56
CA PRO A 105 15.61 -11.03 9.14
C PRO A 105 14.23 -10.90 9.78
N GLU A 106 13.28 -11.81 9.49
CA GLU A 106 11.97 -11.86 10.15
C GLU A 106 12.20 -11.77 11.66
N PRO A 107 11.59 -10.78 12.37
CA PRO A 107 11.74 -10.74 13.81
C PRO A 107 11.11 -12.03 14.34
N ALA A 108 11.97 -12.98 14.72
CA ALA A 108 11.57 -14.24 15.33
C ALA A 108 10.59 -13.89 16.45
N GLY A 109 9.34 -14.33 16.29
CA GLY A 109 8.23 -13.96 17.16
C GLY A 109 8.64 -14.05 18.63
N THR A 110 8.84 -12.89 19.25
CA THR A 110 9.25 -12.81 20.64
C THR A 110 8.00 -12.47 21.46
N PRO A 111 7.60 -13.31 22.42
CA PRO A 111 6.45 -13.04 23.25
C PRO A 111 6.75 -11.81 24.12
N TRP A 112 5.88 -10.81 24.00
CA TRP A 112 5.59 -9.71 24.93
C TRP A 112 6.53 -9.57 26.13
N THR A 113 7.45 -8.60 26.06
CA THR A 113 8.05 -8.00 27.26
C THR A 113 8.15 -6.50 27.11
N HIS A 114 7.70 -5.81 28.15
CA HIS A 114 7.56 -4.36 28.25
C HIS A 114 8.90 -3.62 28.19
N GLY A 115 8.90 -2.51 27.44
CA GLY A 115 9.58 -1.26 27.80
C GLY A 115 11.01 -1.06 27.28
N VAL A 116 11.17 -0.23 26.23
CA VAL A 116 12.15 0.88 26.12
C VAL A 116 11.64 1.84 25.01
N PRO A 117 11.67 3.18 25.19
CA PRO A 117 11.07 4.15 24.28
C PRO A 117 12.01 4.49 23.11
N TRP A 118 11.57 4.30 21.88
CA TRP A 118 12.28 4.75 20.69
C TRP A 118 11.54 5.94 20.08
N LYS A 119 12.20 7.10 20.05
CA LYS A 119 11.69 8.32 19.42
C LYS A 119 11.65 8.14 17.90
N PRO A 120 10.55 8.45 17.20
CA PRO A 120 10.52 8.41 15.74
C PRO A 120 11.24 9.63 15.16
N VAL A 121 12.42 9.41 14.58
CA VAL A 121 13.03 10.36 13.63
C VAL A 121 12.35 10.13 12.27
N ALA A 122 11.14 10.67 12.12
CA ALA A 122 10.33 10.56 10.90
C ALA A 122 9.98 11.92 10.27
N VAL A 123 10.76 12.98 10.57
CA VAL A 123 10.44 14.35 10.15
C VAL A 123 11.28 14.86 8.96
N THR A 124 12.34 14.18 8.54
CA THR A 124 13.29 14.83 7.60
C THR A 124 13.00 14.63 6.11
N VAL A 125 12.24 13.62 5.68
CA VAL A 125 12.08 13.33 4.24
C VAL A 125 10.92 14.12 3.58
N LEU A 126 10.02 14.71 4.38
CA LEU A 126 8.84 15.45 3.87
C LEU A 126 9.21 16.73 3.09
N LEU A 127 10.41 17.28 3.25
CA LEU A 127 10.79 18.55 2.63
C LEU A 127 11.33 18.44 1.19
N ILE A 128 11.84 17.28 0.76
CA ILE A 128 12.46 17.16 -0.57
C ILE A 128 11.40 16.85 -1.64
N ALA A 129 10.34 16.12 -1.31
CA ALA A 129 9.27 15.80 -2.26
C ALA A 129 8.42 17.03 -2.64
N LEU A 130 8.29 18.02 -1.74
CA LEU A 130 7.52 19.24 -1.99
C LEU A 130 8.17 20.16 -3.03
N ALA A 131 9.50 20.11 -3.18
CA ALA A 131 10.23 20.98 -4.11
C ALA A 131 10.12 20.52 -5.57
N VAL A 132 9.99 19.21 -5.82
CA VAL A 132 9.91 18.68 -7.19
C VAL A 132 8.51 18.88 -7.78
N PHE A 133 7.46 18.88 -6.96
CA PHE A 133 6.08 19.01 -7.43
C PHE A 133 5.69 20.46 -7.77
N ALA A 134 6.25 21.46 -7.10
CA ALA A 134 5.96 22.87 -7.38
C ALA A 134 6.49 23.34 -8.74
N VAL A 135 7.55 22.72 -9.27
CA VAL A 135 8.11 23.08 -10.59
C VAL A 135 7.23 22.57 -11.73
N PHE A 136 6.55 21.43 -11.56
CA PHE A 136 5.77 20.83 -12.65
C PHE A 136 4.40 21.48 -12.86
N THR A 137 3.78 22.03 -11.80
CA THR A 137 2.46 22.65 -11.90
C THR A 137 2.50 24.05 -12.53
N VAL A 138 3.62 24.78 -12.42
CA VAL A 138 3.73 26.13 -12.99
C VAL A 138 3.85 26.11 -14.52
N SER A 139 4.42 25.06 -15.13
CA SER A 139 4.58 24.99 -16.58
C SER A 139 3.28 24.72 -17.35
N ALA A 140 2.27 24.11 -16.72
CA ALA A 140 1.04 23.73 -17.43
C ALA A 140 -0.02 24.84 -17.54
N VAL A 141 0.04 25.88 -16.69
CA VAL A 141 -1.01 26.93 -16.61
C VAL A 141 -0.79 28.12 -17.57
N ILE A 142 0.41 28.27 -18.14
CA ILE A 142 0.77 29.46 -18.93
C ILE A 142 0.38 29.33 -20.41
N THR A 143 0.12 28.11 -20.92
CA THR A 143 -0.15 27.90 -22.36
C THR A 143 -1.62 28.02 -22.76
N THR A 144 -2.58 28.06 -21.83
CA THR A 144 -4.02 28.12 -22.16
C THR A 144 -4.63 29.52 -22.03
N ARG A 145 -3.83 30.57 -22.25
CA ARG A 145 -4.32 31.92 -22.55
C ARG A 145 -3.36 32.60 -23.52
N GLY A 146 -3.46 32.22 -24.79
CA GLY A 146 -2.90 32.91 -25.94
C GLY A 146 -3.92 32.90 -27.06
#